data_AF-A0A9D2S5U8-F1
#
_entry.id   AF-A0A9D2S5U8-F1
#
_cell.length_a   1.000
_cell.length_b   1.000
_cell.length_c   1.000
_cell.angle_alpha   90.00
_cell.angle_beta   90.00
_cell.angle_gamma   90.00
#
_symmetry.space_group_name_H-M   'P 1'
#
loop_
_entity.id
_entity.type
_entity.pdbx_description
1 polymer ?
#
loop_
_entity_poly.entity_id
_entity_poly.type
_entity_poly.pdbx_seq_one_letter_code
_entity_poly.pdbx_strand_id
1 'polypeptide(L)'
;TFRGYVSGHPALKAALARGREVVDIEVENALLKKAKGYDFTEVTQELKKDPETGEMALRVTKTVTRHYPGDVTAQMFWLANRKRAVWAYKPQPEAQEEDGTGVVELTPQDPEPAPPAPAEGGAGDGA
;
A
#
# COMPACT_ATOMS: atom_id res chain seq x y z
N THR A 1 -4.85 9.20 -39.72
CA THR A 1 -5.36 8.51 -38.51
C THR A 1 -5.91 9.52 -37.53
N PHE A 2 -6.78 9.11 -36.61
CA PHE A 2 -7.36 9.99 -35.57
C PHE A 2 -6.29 10.78 -34.79
N ARG A 3 -5.14 10.15 -34.47
CA ARG A 3 -4.00 10.83 -33.82
C ARG A 3 -3.44 12.00 -34.64
N GLY A 4 -3.32 11.84 -35.96
CA GLY A 4 -2.89 12.90 -36.87
C GLY A 4 -3.88 14.07 -36.95
N TYR A 5 -5.19 13.77 -36.83
CA TYR A 5 -6.23 14.80 -36.78
C TYR A 5 -6.16 15.60 -35.47
N VAL A 6 -5.97 14.93 -34.33
CA VAL A 6 -5.81 15.60 -33.03
C VAL A 6 -4.56 16.47 -32.98
N SER A 7 -3.45 16.06 -33.62
CA SER A 7 -2.25 16.90 -33.68
C SER A 7 -2.43 18.17 -34.53
N GLY A 8 -3.28 18.12 -35.56
CA GLY A 8 -3.55 19.27 -36.43
C GLY A 8 -4.60 20.24 -35.89
N HIS A 9 -5.34 19.89 -34.83
CA HIS A 9 -6.44 20.69 -34.29
C HIS A 9 -6.18 21.03 -32.81
N PRO A 10 -5.57 22.19 -32.52
CA PRO A 10 -5.22 22.60 -31.16
C PRO A 10 -6.42 22.69 -30.21
N ALA A 11 -7.57 23.19 -30.70
CA ALA A 11 -8.80 23.29 -29.91
C ALA A 11 -9.33 21.92 -29.48
N LEU A 12 -9.29 20.93 -30.38
CA LEU A 12 -9.66 19.55 -30.08
C LEU A 12 -8.69 18.91 -29.09
N LYS A 13 -7.39 19.11 -29.26
CA LYS A 13 -6.36 18.63 -28.34
C LYS A 13 -6.55 19.20 -26.93
N ALA A 14 -6.83 20.49 -26.82
CA ALA A 14 -7.09 21.15 -25.54
C ALA A 14 -8.40 20.67 -24.87
N ALA A 15 -9.45 20.42 -25.66
CA ALA A 15 -10.69 19.82 -25.14
C ALA A 15 -10.45 18.40 -24.59
N LEU A 16 -9.68 17.57 -25.30
CA LEU A 16 -9.32 16.22 -24.85
C LEU A 16 -8.44 16.23 -23.59
N ALA A 17 -7.49 17.16 -23.50
CA ALA A 17 -6.64 17.30 -22.31
C ALA A 17 -7.46 17.66 -21.06
N ARG A 18 -8.39 18.62 -21.19
CA ARG A 18 -9.32 18.98 -20.10
C ARG A 18 -10.23 17.83 -19.69
N GLY A 19 -10.72 17.06 -20.65
CA GLY A 19 -11.52 15.86 -20.35
C GLY A 19 -10.73 14.79 -19.59
N ARG A 20 -9.43 14.69 -19.85
CA ARG A 20 -8.54 13.74 -19.17
C ARG A 20 -8.24 14.14 -17.73
N GLU A 21 -8.06 15.44 -17.48
CA GLU A 21 -7.77 15.97 -16.15
C GLU A 21 -8.85 15.60 -15.11
N VAL A 22 -10.12 15.65 -15.51
CA VAL A 22 -11.24 15.24 -14.64
C VAL A 22 -11.13 13.77 -14.25
N VAL A 23 -10.83 12.91 -15.22
CA VAL A 23 -10.66 11.47 -15.00
C VAL A 23 -9.43 11.18 -14.12
N ASP A 24 -8.33 11.90 -14.34
CA ASP A 24 -7.12 11.76 -13.54
C ASP A 24 -7.42 12.11 -12.06
N ILE A 25 -8.17 13.20 -11.79
CA ILE A 25 -8.60 13.58 -10.43
C ILE A 25 -9.50 12.51 -9.79
N GLU A 26 -10.43 11.92 -10.54
CA GLU A 26 -11.29 10.85 -10.04
C GLU A 26 -10.48 9.61 -9.64
N VAL A 27 -9.52 9.22 -10.48
CA VAL A 27 -8.63 8.09 -10.21
C VAL A 27 -7.75 8.37 -9.00
N GLU A 28 -7.20 9.58 -8.85
CA GLU A 28 -6.42 9.98 -7.68
C GLU A 28 -7.23 9.89 -6.39
N ASN A 29 -8.48 10.36 -6.40
CA ASN A 29 -9.38 10.29 -5.26
C ASN A 29 -9.74 8.85 -4.89
N ALA A 30 -9.99 8.00 -5.89
CA ALA A 30 -10.25 6.57 -5.68
C ALA A 30 -9.01 5.84 -5.13
N LEU A 31 -7.83 6.14 -5.68
CA LEU A 31 -6.56 5.58 -5.23
C LEU A 31 -6.27 5.99 -3.79
N LEU A 32 -6.53 7.23 -3.40
CA LEU A 32 -6.36 7.71 -2.03
C LEU A 32 -7.27 6.97 -1.04
N LYS A 33 -8.55 6.77 -1.39
CA LYS A 33 -9.49 5.99 -0.58
C LYS A 33 -9.02 4.56 -0.42
N LYS A 34 -8.55 3.94 -1.51
CA LYS A 34 -8.03 2.57 -1.48
C LYS A 34 -6.71 2.45 -0.71
N ALA A 35 -5.82 3.43 -0.80
CA ALA A 35 -4.56 3.45 -0.07
C ALA A 35 -4.76 3.59 1.44
N LYS A 36 -5.73 4.39 1.88
CA LYS A 36 -6.07 4.55 3.30
C LYS A 36 -6.86 3.37 3.88
N GLY A 37 -7.56 2.63 3.04
CA GLY A 37 -8.61 1.72 3.49
C GLY A 37 -9.89 2.50 3.81
N TYR A 38 -11.02 1.82 3.74
CA TYR A 38 -12.32 2.42 4.04
C TYR A 38 -13.27 1.39 4.64
N ASP A 39 -14.13 1.87 5.53
CA ASP A 39 -15.23 1.09 6.06
C ASP A 39 -16.43 1.22 5.12
N PHE A 40 -17.05 0.09 4.77
CA PHE A 40 -18.30 0.09 4.03
C PHE A 40 -19.36 -0.67 4.80
N THR A 41 -20.57 -0.12 4.81
CA THR A 41 -21.74 -0.77 5.40
C THR A 41 -22.44 -1.57 4.31
N GLU A 42 -22.40 -2.89 4.44
CA GLU A 42 -23.20 -3.79 3.62
C GLU A 42 -24.60 -3.87 4.24
N VAL A 43 -25.60 -3.39 3.49
CA VAL A 43 -27.01 -3.38 3.92
C VAL A 43 -27.73 -4.49 3.15
N THR A 44 -28.07 -5.57 3.83
CA THR A 44 -28.90 -6.64 3.26
C THR A 44 -30.36 -6.35 3.57
N GLN A 45 -31.17 -6.20 2.53
CA GLN A 45 -32.62 -6.02 2.64
C GLN A 45 -33.30 -7.34 2.30
N GLU A 46 -34.19 -7.79 3.18
CA GLU A 46 -35.00 -8.99 2.95
C GLU A 46 -36.47 -8.59 2.86
N LEU A 47 -37.22 -9.25 1.97
CA LEU A 47 -38.67 -9.11 1.91
C LEU A 47 -39.26 -9.79 3.16
N LYS A 48 -39.80 -9.01 4.10
CA LYS A 48 -40.55 -9.55 5.24
C LYS A 48 -42.01 -9.16 5.10
N LYS A 49 -42.89 -10.12 5.33
CA LYS A 49 -44.33 -9.89 5.36
C LYS A 49 -44.67 -9.13 6.64
N ASP A 50 -45.36 -8.00 6.51
CA ASP A 50 -45.79 -7.22 7.66
C ASP A 50 -46.96 -7.95 8.36
N PRO A 51 -46.84 -8.31 9.66
CA PRO A 51 -47.88 -9.07 10.35
C PRO A 51 -49.21 -8.32 10.50
N GLU A 52 -49.25 -6.99 10.36
CA GLU A 52 -50.48 -6.19 10.49
C GLU A 52 -51.24 -5.98 9.17
N THR A 53 -50.53 -5.86 8.04
CA THR A 53 -51.15 -5.52 6.74
C THR A 53 -51.08 -6.66 5.72
N GLY A 54 -50.29 -7.71 5.97
CA GLY A 54 -50.13 -8.85 5.07
C GLY A 54 -49.39 -8.53 3.77
N GLU A 55 -48.92 -7.29 3.59
CA GLU A 55 -48.14 -6.85 2.44
C GLU A 55 -46.66 -7.19 2.62
N MET A 56 -45.99 -7.48 1.50
CA MET A 56 -44.56 -7.74 1.48
C MET A 56 -43.81 -6.41 1.50
N ALA A 57 -43.19 -6.07 2.63
CA ALA A 57 -42.35 -4.88 2.76
C ALA A 57 -40.86 -5.26 2.77
N LEU A 58 -40.06 -4.52 2.02
CA LEU A 58 -38.59 -4.60 2.12
C LEU A 58 -38.17 -4.09 3.50
N ARG A 59 -37.75 -4.99 4.39
CA ARG A 59 -37.24 -4.62 5.71
C ARG A 59 -35.74 -4.85 5.73
N VAL A 60 -34.99 -3.79 6.03
CA VAL A 60 -33.54 -3.85 6.20
C VAL A 60 -33.24 -4.75 7.41
N THR A 61 -32.74 -5.96 7.20
CA THR A 61 -32.58 -6.96 8.28
C THR A 61 -31.17 -6.93 8.88
N LYS A 62 -30.15 -6.48 8.15
CA LYS A 62 -28.77 -6.49 8.64
C LYS A 62 -27.93 -5.36 8.06
N THR A 63 -27.31 -4.59 8.93
CA THR A 63 -26.25 -3.63 8.59
C THR A 63 -24.94 -4.21 9.13
N VAL A 64 -24.03 -4.59 8.24
CA VAL A 64 -22.69 -5.07 8.64
C VAL A 64 -21.65 -4.06 8.19
N THR A 65 -20.95 -3.46 9.14
CA THR A 65 -19.76 -2.65 8.85
C THR A 65 -18.58 -3.58 8.59
N ARG A 66 -18.05 -3.55 7.36
CA ARG A 66 -16.83 -4.28 6.97
C ARG A 66 -15.72 -3.28 6.70
N HIS A 67 -14.54 -3.57 7.23
CA HIS A 67 -13.32 -2.80 6.96
C HIS A 67 -12.61 -3.35 5.73
N TYR A 68 -12.38 -2.51 4.72
CA TYR A 68 -11.48 -2.85 3.61
C TYR A 68 -10.08 -2.32 3.94
N PRO A 69 -9.08 -3.19 4.14
CA PRO A 69 -7.73 -2.75 4.49
C PRO A 69 -7.11 -1.93 3.36
N GLY A 70 -6.24 -1.00 3.72
CA GLY A 70 -5.52 -0.17 2.75
C GLY A 70 -4.61 -1.00 1.84
N ASP A 71 -4.59 -0.67 0.55
CA ASP A 71 -3.74 -1.33 -0.44
C ASP A 71 -2.27 -0.87 -0.29
N VAL A 72 -1.39 -1.80 0.12
CA VAL A 72 0.03 -1.54 0.39
C VAL A 72 0.79 -1.14 -0.87
N THR A 73 0.41 -1.67 -2.04
CA THR A 73 1.03 -1.32 -3.32
C THR A 73 0.69 0.12 -3.70
N ALA A 74 -0.57 0.54 -3.51
CA ALA A 74 -0.98 1.93 -3.71
C ALA A 74 -0.21 2.89 -2.78
N GLN A 75 -0.02 2.51 -1.51
CA GLN A 75 0.77 3.29 -0.55
C GLN A 75 2.24 3.40 -0.97
N MET A 76 2.85 2.30 -1.43
CA MET A 76 4.24 2.27 -1.91
C MET A 76 4.45 3.20 -3.11
N PHE A 77 3.57 3.14 -4.12
CA PHE A 77 3.64 4.04 -5.29
C PHE A 77 3.45 5.51 -4.91
N TRP A 78 2.52 5.80 -4.00
CA TRP A 78 2.31 7.15 -3.49
C TRP A 78 3.55 7.72 -2.81
N LEU A 79 4.17 6.93 -1.94
CA LEU A 79 5.38 7.31 -1.21
C LEU A 79 6.58 7.45 -2.14
N ALA A 80 6.75 6.57 -3.13
CA ALA A 80 7.82 6.67 -4.12
C ALA A 80 7.71 7.95 -4.97
N ASN A 81 6.49 8.37 -5.33
CA ASN A 81 6.26 9.57 -6.15
C ASN A 81 6.41 10.87 -5.33
N ARG A 82 5.94 10.92 -4.07
CA ARG A 82 5.96 12.14 -3.24
C ARG A 82 7.15 12.28 -2.29
N LYS A 83 7.74 11.17 -1.86
CA LYS A 83 8.89 11.12 -0.93
C LYS A 83 10.04 10.32 -1.54
N ARG A 84 10.39 10.64 -2.79
CA ARG A 84 11.44 9.93 -3.55
C ARG A 84 12.75 9.80 -2.78
N ALA A 85 13.16 10.82 -2.02
CA ALA A 85 14.43 10.80 -1.30
C ALA A 85 14.54 9.65 -0.30
N VAL A 86 13.42 9.30 0.35
CA VAL A 86 13.38 8.27 1.39
C VAL A 86 12.86 6.93 0.86
N TRP A 87 12.04 6.94 -0.19
CA TRP A 87 11.31 5.76 -0.70
C TRP A 87 11.65 5.39 -2.16
N ALA A 88 12.67 5.99 -2.76
CA ALA A 88 13.15 5.55 -4.08
C ALA A 88 13.69 4.12 -3.98
N TYR A 89 13.32 3.28 -4.96
CA TYR A 89 13.76 1.89 -5.08
C TYR A 89 15.30 1.74 -5.12
N LYS A 90 16.02 2.82 -5.44
CA LYS A 90 17.47 2.95 -5.33
C LYS A 90 17.77 4.38 -4.86
N PRO A 91 17.91 4.64 -3.55
CA PRO A 91 18.38 5.94 -3.10
C PRO A 91 19.76 6.15 -3.72
N GLN A 92 19.93 7.20 -4.53
CA GLN A 92 21.27 7.64 -4.84
C GLN A 92 21.86 8.13 -3.51
N PRO A 93 23.10 7.74 -3.15
CA PRO A 93 23.76 8.41 -2.05
C PRO A 93 23.72 9.89 -2.37
N GLU A 94 23.19 10.68 -1.43
CA GLU A 94 23.36 12.12 -1.46
C GLU A 94 24.84 12.35 -1.74
N ALA A 95 25.17 13.15 -2.75
CA ALA A 95 26.56 13.50 -3.03
C ALA A 95 27.10 14.17 -1.77
N GLN A 96 27.72 13.38 -0.90
CA GLN A 96 28.50 13.86 0.21
C GLN A 96 29.62 14.65 -0.45
N GLU A 97 29.60 15.97 -0.27
CA GLU A 97 30.79 16.78 -0.52
C GLU A 97 31.90 16.15 0.33
N GLU A 98 32.85 15.51 -0.35
CA GLU A 98 34.05 14.90 0.27
C GLU A 98 34.91 16.03 0.84
N ASP A 99 34.63 16.41 2.07
CA ASP A 99 35.62 17.07 2.92
C ASP A 99 36.21 16.02 3.88
N GLY A 100 37.34 15.47 3.45
CA GLY A 100 38.45 15.17 4.37
C GLY A 100 38.48 13.79 5.03
N THR A 101 39.43 12.99 4.55
CA THR A 101 40.21 12.00 5.32
C THR A 101 39.46 10.74 5.77
N GLY A 102 39.54 9.70 4.93
CA GLY A 102 39.24 8.34 5.33
C GLY A 102 40.25 7.82 6.36
N VAL A 103 39.80 7.60 7.59
CA VAL A 103 40.43 6.68 8.54
C VAL A 103 39.34 5.72 8.99
N VAL A 104 39.37 4.49 8.46
CA VAL A 104 38.58 3.37 8.97
C VAL A 104 39.36 2.81 10.16
N GLU A 105 38.96 3.15 11.38
CA GLU A 105 39.41 2.43 12.57
C GLU A 105 38.83 1.01 12.53
N LEU A 106 39.67 0.03 12.23
CA LEU A 106 39.36 -1.39 12.40
C LEU A 106 39.33 -1.67 13.91
N THR A 107 38.14 -1.66 14.50
CA THR A 107 37.95 -2.24 15.84
C THR A 107 38.36 -3.72 15.79
N PRO A 108 39.21 -4.21 16.72
CA PRO A 108 39.60 -5.62 16.76
C PRO A 108 38.36 -6.50 16.86
N GLN A 109 38.25 -7.52 16.00
CA GLN A 109 37.19 -8.50 16.10
C GLN A 109 37.27 -9.19 17.47
N ASP A 110 36.19 -9.13 18.24
CA ASP A 110 36.03 -9.98 19.43
C ASP A 110 36.20 -11.45 19.01
N PRO A 111 36.96 -12.27 19.76
CA PRO A 111 37.16 -13.66 19.40
C PRO A 111 35.82 -14.40 19.40
N GLU A 112 35.55 -15.11 18.31
CA GLU A 112 34.37 -15.94 18.10
C GLU A 112 34.10 -16.83 19.34
N PRO A 113 32.87 -16.86 19.88
CA PRO A 113 32.58 -17.68 21.05
C PRO A 113 32.79 -19.14 20.70
N ALA A 114 33.61 -19.83 21.51
CA ALA A 114 33.96 -21.23 21.30
C ALA A 114 32.70 -22.11 21.17
N PRO A 115 32.70 -23.11 20.26
CA PRO A 115 31.57 -24.01 20.10
C PRO A 115 31.25 -24.72 21.42
N PRO A 116 29.97 -24.95 21.75
CA PRO A 116 29.59 -25.59 23.00
C PRO A 116 30.22 -26.98 23.08
N ALA A 117 30.83 -27.29 24.23
CA ALA A 117 31.47 -28.57 24.50
C ALA A 117 30.52 -29.74 24.20
N PRO A 118 31.01 -30.86 23.65
CA PRO A 118 30.18 -32.03 23.41
C PRO A 118 29.57 -32.49 24.74
N ALA A 119 28.25 -32.73 24.74
CA ALA A 119 27.53 -33.23 25.89
C ALA A 119 28.20 -34.53 26.37
N GLU A 120 28.85 -34.46 27.54
CA GLU A 120 29.35 -35.65 28.20
C GLU A 120 28.16 -36.55 28.53
N GLY A 121 28.15 -37.73 27.91
CA GLY A 121 27.26 -38.82 28.26
C GLY A 121 27.55 -39.23 29.70
N GLY A 122 26.71 -38.76 30.62
CA GLY A 122 26.62 -39.27 31.98
C GLY A 122 26.14 -40.71 31.95
N ALA A 123 27.09 -41.63 32.03
CA ALA A 123 26.87 -43.00 32.45
C ALA A 123 26.56 -43.04 33.95
N GLY A 124 25.65 -43.93 34.34
CA GLY A 124 25.35 -44.33 35.72
C GLY A 124 24.06 -43.73 36.27
N ASP A 125 23.18 -44.46 36.96
CA ASP A 125 23.13 -45.84 37.39
C ASP A 125 21.71 -46.04 37.95
N GLY A 126 21.20 -47.27 38.06
CA GLY A 126 19.98 -47.53 38.82
C GLY A 126 19.08 -48.64 38.30
N ALA A 127 19.41 -49.86 38.73
CA ALA A 127 18.47 -50.96 38.93
C ALA A 127 17.43 -50.62 40.02
#